data_AF-A0A7M2XJ47-F1
#
_entry.id   AF-A0A7M2XJ47-F1
#
_cell.length_a   1.000
_cell.length_b   1.000
_cell.length_c   1.000
_cell.angle_alpha   90.00
_cell.angle_beta   90.00
_cell.angle_gamma   90.00
#
_symmetry.space_group_name_H-M   'P 1'
#
loop_
_entity.id
_entity.type
_entity.pdbx_description
1 polymer ?
#
loop_
_entity_poly.entity_id
_entity_poly.type
_entity_poly.pdbx_seq_one_letter_code
_entity_poly.pdbx_strand_id
1 'polypeptide(L)'
;MTRSIDRTDTGTREPQSPLAHLSDDDLEQIAKEFDAIHDEVYSSLGDKDRQYIKNVIVAQRQLVVAGRLLLFASSYKPAWVAGTACLGVAKILENMEIGHNVMHGQWDWMNDPDIHSSVWDWDTASTAEAWKHSHNYIHHTFTNIRGLDKDLGYEIMRIDPHQKWHPVYLAQPLYNALLTVLFEWGVALHDLDLEALWAGEKSTGQVIEELKGIFGKARAQFVKDYVGWPLVSAALFGLAQVALQGRLPQPKTSRLGRRLRSMSKGPMGKGRSGKFRTAAHLADRYLPGVEKTFLATVLADITANIIRNVWAHAIIFCGHFPDQTYTFSKKEVENESRGGWYVRQLVGAANIEGTPLFHILSGNLGYQVEHHLFPDMPSTRYAEVAPKVKDICERYELPYNSGRLGKQWFMVHRTIARLAFPGGKPRPKPGPYRRSQDPTGGPVPSEAARFRDRLPADHPDAGPEHEGGGVKVDPPPR
;
A
#
# COMPACT_ATOMS: atom_id res chain seq x y z
N MET A 1 52.43 36.38 15.06
CA MET A 1 51.33 36.09 16.00
C MET A 1 50.34 35.16 15.31
N THR A 2 50.61 33.87 15.41
CA THR A 2 49.82 32.76 14.89
C THR A 2 48.80 32.37 15.96
N ARG A 3 47.50 32.54 15.69
CA ARG A 3 46.45 32.03 16.58
C ARG A 3 46.26 30.53 16.32
N SER A 4 46.45 29.78 17.39
CA SER A 4 46.22 28.34 17.54
C SER A 4 44.84 27.93 17.02
N ILE A 5 44.81 26.97 16.10
CA ILE A 5 43.61 26.19 15.78
C ILE A 5 43.60 25.04 16.77
N ASP A 6 42.76 25.12 17.79
CA ASP A 6 42.50 24.01 18.68
C ASP A 6 41.67 22.95 17.94
N ARG A 7 42.33 21.83 17.63
CA ARG A 7 41.73 20.63 17.03
C ARG A 7 41.33 19.68 18.17
N THR A 8 40.22 19.95 18.84
CA THR A 8 39.60 19.00 19.77
C THR A 8 38.08 19.08 19.72
N ASP A 9 37.48 18.68 18.60
CA ASP A 9 36.09 18.21 18.59
C ASP A 9 35.95 17.00 17.67
N THR A 10 36.24 15.83 18.23
CA THR A 10 35.86 14.52 17.66
C THR A 10 34.58 14.02 18.33
N GLY A 11 33.63 14.91 18.61
CA GLY A 11 32.25 14.52 18.91
C GLY A 11 31.56 14.07 17.64
N THR A 12 31.10 12.83 17.61
CA THR A 12 30.11 12.37 16.63
C THR A 12 28.87 13.27 16.77
N ARG A 13 28.75 14.31 15.92
CA ARG A 13 27.49 15.06 15.80
C ARG A 13 26.43 14.08 15.32
N GLU A 14 25.59 13.62 16.25
CA GLU A 14 24.29 13.07 15.92
C GLU A 14 23.62 14.06 14.94
N PRO A 15 23.01 13.59 13.83
CA PRO A 15 22.31 14.48 12.93
C PRO A 15 21.25 15.23 13.75
N GLN A 16 21.40 16.55 13.87
CA GLN A 16 20.43 17.38 14.58
C GLN A 16 19.06 17.11 13.99
N SER A 17 18.11 16.76 14.87
CA SER A 17 16.71 16.60 14.50
C SER A 17 16.25 17.82 13.70
N PRO A 18 15.44 17.68 12.64
CA PRO A 18 14.87 18.80 11.90
C PRO A 18 13.92 19.64 12.77
N LEU A 19 13.66 19.19 14.00
CA LEU A 19 12.89 19.90 15.03
C LEU A 19 13.75 20.85 15.85
N ALA A 20 15.08 20.69 15.83
CA ALA A 20 15.96 21.34 16.81
C ALA A 20 16.02 22.88 16.68
N HIS A 21 15.60 23.44 15.54
CA HIS A 21 15.54 24.89 15.32
C HIS A 21 14.16 25.49 15.59
N LEU A 22 13.12 24.68 15.79
CA LEU A 22 11.75 25.17 16.01
C LEU A 22 11.55 25.51 17.48
N SER A 23 10.93 26.67 17.74
CA SER A 23 10.48 27.03 19.08
C SER A 23 9.14 26.35 19.43
N ASP A 24 8.77 26.36 20.70
CA ASP A 24 7.45 25.86 21.14
C ASP A 24 6.31 26.64 20.47
N ASP A 25 6.48 27.94 20.27
CA ASP A 25 5.52 28.81 19.56
C ASP A 25 5.40 28.41 18.08
N ASP A 26 6.51 28.08 17.41
CA ASP A 26 6.50 27.58 16.03
C ASP A 26 5.72 26.26 15.94
N LEU A 27 5.95 25.34 16.89
CA LEU A 27 5.24 24.05 16.94
C LEU A 27 3.75 24.24 17.19
N GLU A 28 3.36 25.15 18.08
CA GLU A 28 1.95 25.48 18.31
C GLU A 28 1.29 26.06 17.05
N GLN A 29 1.99 26.95 16.34
CA GLN A 29 1.48 27.55 15.11
C GLN A 29 1.37 26.52 13.97
N ILE A 30 2.37 25.65 13.79
CA ILE A 30 2.33 24.53 12.83
C ILE A 30 1.12 23.64 13.11
N ALA A 31 0.83 23.32 14.38
CA ALA A 31 -0.33 22.51 14.75
C ALA A 31 -1.63 23.17 14.29
N LYS A 32 -1.81 24.47 14.58
CA LYS A 32 -3.00 25.23 14.17
C LYS A 32 -3.18 25.27 12.66
N GLU A 33 -2.08 25.40 11.91
CA GLU A 33 -2.14 25.47 10.46
C GLU A 33 -2.48 24.12 9.81
N PHE A 34 -1.92 23.01 10.30
CA PHE A 34 -2.32 21.69 9.83
C PHE A 34 -3.76 21.34 10.24
N ASP A 35 -4.18 21.68 11.46
CA ASP A 35 -5.57 21.53 11.91
C ASP A 35 -6.53 22.30 11.00
N ALA A 36 -6.20 23.55 10.68
CA ALA A 36 -7.02 24.37 9.78
C ALA A 36 -7.16 23.77 8.37
N ILE A 37 -6.11 23.15 7.83
CA ILE A 37 -6.17 22.44 6.55
C ILE A 37 -7.15 21.26 6.61
N HIS A 38 -7.10 20.48 7.70
CA HIS A 38 -8.02 19.36 7.90
C HIS A 38 -9.47 19.85 7.99
N ASP A 39 -9.74 20.84 8.84
CA ASP A 39 -11.07 21.40 9.06
C ASP A 39 -11.65 22.01 7.78
N GLU A 40 -10.84 22.73 7.00
CA GLU A 40 -11.23 23.30 5.72
C GLU A 40 -11.70 22.20 4.76
N VAL A 41 -10.92 21.14 4.58
CA VAL A 41 -11.29 20.02 3.70
C VAL A 41 -12.56 19.35 4.22
N TYR A 42 -12.62 19.04 5.51
CA TYR A 42 -13.76 18.32 6.11
C TYR A 42 -15.07 19.11 5.97
N SER A 43 -15.01 20.44 6.12
CA SER A 43 -16.16 21.33 5.94
C SER A 43 -16.64 21.41 4.48
N SER A 44 -15.78 21.09 3.52
CA SER A 44 -16.06 21.15 2.07
C SER A 44 -16.54 19.82 1.47
N LEU A 45 -16.55 18.73 2.25
CA LEU A 45 -16.91 17.40 1.75
C LEU A 45 -18.37 17.35 1.30
N GLY A 46 -18.61 16.71 0.16
CA GLY A 46 -19.96 16.65 -0.39
C GLY A 46 -20.13 15.68 -1.55
N ASP A 47 -21.08 15.97 -2.43
CA ASP A 47 -21.51 15.03 -3.47
C ASP A 47 -20.40 14.69 -4.48
N LYS A 48 -19.45 15.60 -4.73
CA LYS A 48 -18.26 15.33 -5.57
C LYS A 48 -17.47 14.14 -5.03
N ASP A 49 -17.16 14.14 -3.74
CA ASP A 49 -16.39 13.11 -3.04
C ASP A 49 -17.17 11.79 -3.01
N ARG A 50 -18.47 11.87 -2.65
CA ARG A 50 -19.37 10.70 -2.64
C ARG A 50 -19.46 10.03 -4.01
N GLN A 51 -19.59 10.81 -5.08
CA GLN A 51 -19.66 10.28 -6.44
C GLN A 51 -18.34 9.65 -6.85
N TYR A 52 -17.21 10.23 -6.47
CA TYR A 52 -15.89 9.68 -6.75
C TYR A 52 -15.77 8.24 -6.25
N ILE A 53 -15.96 8.00 -4.94
CA ILE A 53 -15.74 6.67 -4.36
C ILE A 53 -16.72 5.64 -4.93
N LYS A 54 -17.98 6.03 -5.18
CA LYS A 54 -18.97 5.17 -5.82
C LYS A 54 -18.56 4.80 -7.26
N ASN A 55 -18.03 5.76 -8.01
CA ASN A 55 -17.54 5.52 -9.38
C ASN A 55 -16.32 4.59 -9.39
N VAL A 56 -15.39 4.76 -8.44
CA VAL A 56 -14.23 3.87 -8.31
C VAL A 56 -14.68 2.44 -7.99
N ILE A 57 -15.62 2.25 -7.06
CA ILE A 57 -16.18 0.93 -6.73
C ILE A 57 -16.87 0.30 -7.95
N VAL A 58 -17.65 1.07 -8.72
CA VAL A 58 -18.29 0.57 -9.94
C VAL A 58 -17.26 0.18 -10.99
N ALA A 59 -16.23 1.01 -11.23
CA ALA A 59 -15.17 0.72 -12.17
C ALA A 59 -14.38 -0.54 -11.77
N GLN A 60 -14.06 -0.68 -10.49
CA GLN A 60 -13.41 -1.88 -9.94
C GLN A 60 -14.26 -3.13 -10.20
N ARG A 61 -15.57 -3.10 -9.91
CA ARG A 61 -16.48 -4.23 -10.14
C ARG A 61 -16.61 -4.57 -11.62
N GLN A 62 -16.66 -3.56 -12.49
CA GLN A 62 -16.67 -3.75 -13.95
C GLN A 62 -15.38 -4.40 -14.45
N LEU A 63 -14.21 -4.00 -13.93
CA LEU A 63 -12.93 -4.63 -14.25
C LEU A 63 -12.89 -6.10 -13.81
N VAL A 64 -13.45 -6.45 -12.65
CA VAL A 64 -13.60 -7.85 -12.22
C VAL A 64 -14.43 -8.62 -13.25
N VAL A 65 -15.62 -8.13 -13.60
CA VAL A 65 -16.50 -8.81 -14.56
C VAL A 65 -15.84 -8.94 -15.92
N ALA A 66 -15.27 -7.86 -16.47
CA ALA A 66 -14.57 -7.86 -17.75
C ALA A 66 -13.39 -8.84 -17.75
N GLY A 67 -12.59 -8.84 -16.67
CA GLY A 67 -11.49 -9.77 -16.49
C GLY A 67 -11.93 -11.23 -16.51
N ARG A 68 -13.01 -11.56 -15.78
CA ARG A 68 -13.59 -12.92 -15.75
C ARG A 68 -14.13 -13.35 -17.12
N LEU A 69 -14.82 -12.47 -17.84
CA LEU A 69 -15.32 -12.75 -19.19
C LEU A 69 -14.17 -13.00 -20.18
N LEU A 70 -13.11 -12.19 -20.14
CA LEU A 70 -11.93 -12.36 -21.00
C LEU A 70 -11.23 -13.70 -20.74
N LEU A 71 -11.18 -14.16 -19.48
CA LEU A 71 -10.58 -15.44 -19.11
C LEU A 71 -11.35 -16.67 -19.61
N PHE A 72 -12.60 -16.53 -20.07
CA PHE A 72 -13.28 -17.61 -20.81
C PHE A 72 -12.57 -17.92 -22.12
N ALA A 73 -11.98 -16.91 -22.75
CA ALA A 73 -11.14 -17.04 -23.93
C ALA A 73 -9.64 -17.17 -23.59
N SER A 74 -9.30 -17.57 -22.35
CA SER A 74 -7.89 -17.71 -21.90
C SER A 74 -7.02 -18.66 -22.73
N SER A 75 -7.64 -19.50 -23.57
CA SER A 75 -6.93 -20.32 -24.54
C SER A 75 -6.19 -19.47 -25.60
N TYR A 76 -6.66 -18.24 -25.83
CA TYR A 76 -6.06 -17.19 -26.65
C TYR A 76 -5.23 -16.25 -25.75
N LYS A 77 -3.91 -16.18 -26.01
CA LYS A 77 -2.96 -15.48 -25.13
C LYS A 77 -3.32 -14.00 -24.89
N PRO A 78 -3.71 -13.19 -25.91
CA PRO A 78 -4.09 -11.81 -25.66
C PRO A 78 -5.30 -11.66 -24.75
N ALA A 79 -6.32 -12.53 -24.87
CA ALA A 79 -7.45 -12.52 -23.94
C ALA A 79 -7.04 -12.89 -22.51
N TRP A 80 -6.11 -13.86 -22.36
CA TRP A 80 -5.54 -14.17 -21.05
C TRP A 80 -4.78 -12.98 -20.45
N VAL A 81 -3.95 -12.31 -21.23
CA VAL A 81 -3.19 -11.12 -20.77
C VAL A 81 -4.14 -9.99 -20.39
N ALA A 82 -5.10 -9.65 -21.25
CA ALA A 82 -6.08 -8.59 -20.99
C ALA A 82 -6.95 -8.91 -19.76
N GLY A 83 -7.42 -10.16 -19.64
CA GLY A 83 -8.22 -10.60 -18.50
C GLY A 83 -7.44 -10.55 -17.19
N THR A 84 -6.19 -11.04 -17.20
CA THR A 84 -5.28 -10.97 -16.05
C THR A 84 -4.97 -9.52 -15.67
N ALA A 85 -4.76 -8.63 -16.65
CA ALA A 85 -4.52 -7.22 -16.39
C ALA A 85 -5.74 -6.54 -15.76
N CYS A 86 -6.96 -6.81 -16.25
CA CYS A 86 -8.20 -6.30 -15.65
C CYS A 86 -8.32 -6.75 -14.18
N LEU A 87 -8.07 -8.03 -13.89
CA LEU A 87 -8.10 -8.54 -12.52
C LEU A 87 -6.99 -7.94 -11.64
N GLY A 88 -5.78 -7.76 -12.18
CA GLY A 88 -4.67 -7.13 -11.47
C GLY A 88 -4.99 -5.69 -11.06
N VAL A 89 -5.51 -4.89 -12.00
CA VAL A 89 -5.94 -3.51 -11.72
C VAL A 89 -7.12 -3.49 -10.74
N ALA A 90 -8.11 -4.37 -10.90
CA ALA A 90 -9.24 -4.44 -9.98
C ALA A 90 -8.80 -4.78 -8.54
N LYS A 91 -7.82 -5.69 -8.38
CA LYS A 91 -7.24 -6.03 -7.08
C LYS A 91 -6.42 -4.88 -6.50
N ILE A 92 -5.69 -4.12 -7.33
CA ILE A 92 -4.99 -2.90 -6.91
C ILE A 92 -5.99 -1.85 -6.39
N LEU A 93 -7.06 -1.56 -7.14
CA LEU A 93 -8.08 -0.59 -6.72
C LEU A 93 -8.78 -1.03 -5.43
N GLU A 94 -9.14 -2.31 -5.32
CA GLU A 94 -9.75 -2.86 -4.11
C GLU A 94 -8.82 -2.73 -2.90
N ASN A 95 -7.52 -2.99 -3.05
CA ASN A 95 -6.59 -2.95 -1.94
C ASN A 95 -6.19 -1.52 -1.56
N MET A 96 -5.83 -0.68 -2.53
CA MET A 96 -5.20 0.62 -2.28
C MET A 96 -6.21 1.78 -2.24
N GLU A 97 -7.12 1.87 -3.21
CA GLU A 97 -7.99 3.05 -3.35
C GLU A 97 -9.31 2.91 -2.59
N ILE A 98 -9.84 1.68 -2.50
CA ILE A 98 -11.12 1.41 -1.83
C ILE A 98 -10.85 0.91 -0.41
N GLY A 99 -10.33 -0.30 -0.25
CA GLY A 99 -10.28 -0.99 1.04
C GLY A 99 -9.44 -0.25 2.08
N HIS A 100 -8.21 0.13 1.74
CA HIS A 100 -7.34 0.92 2.61
C HIS A 100 -8.04 2.21 3.09
N ASN A 101 -8.56 3.01 2.14
CA ASN A 101 -9.15 4.32 2.43
C ASN A 101 -10.46 4.21 3.23
N VAL A 102 -11.33 3.25 2.89
CA VAL A 102 -12.58 3.02 3.66
C VAL A 102 -12.28 2.57 5.08
N MET A 103 -11.30 1.69 5.28
CA MET A 103 -10.95 1.22 6.62
C MET A 103 -10.18 2.23 7.47
N HIS A 104 -9.53 3.22 6.85
CA HIS A 104 -9.04 4.42 7.56
C HIS A 104 -10.17 5.32 8.08
N GLY A 105 -11.42 5.07 7.67
CA GLY A 105 -12.56 5.93 8.03
C GLY A 105 -12.68 7.17 7.15
N GLN A 106 -11.92 7.25 6.05
CA GLN A 106 -11.92 8.43 5.17
C GLN A 106 -13.27 8.73 4.53
N TRP A 107 -14.17 7.76 4.51
CA TRP A 107 -15.50 7.87 3.91
C TRP A 107 -16.63 7.83 4.94
N ASP A 108 -16.32 7.73 6.23
CA ASP A 108 -17.32 7.52 7.30
C ASP A 108 -18.26 8.71 7.47
N TRP A 109 -17.79 9.94 7.15
CA TRP A 109 -18.60 11.16 7.11
C TRP A 109 -19.86 11.04 6.24
N MET A 110 -19.84 10.15 5.23
CA MET A 110 -20.97 9.92 4.35
C MET A 110 -22.15 9.23 5.05
N ASN A 111 -21.91 8.57 6.19
CA ASN A 111 -22.83 7.66 6.87
C ASN A 111 -23.49 6.66 5.90
N ASP A 112 -22.72 6.16 4.93
CA ASP A 112 -23.21 5.20 3.93
C ASP A 112 -23.17 3.78 4.54
N PRO A 113 -24.26 3.01 4.45
CA PRO A 113 -24.36 1.71 5.12
C PRO A 113 -23.41 0.65 4.55
N ASP A 114 -22.93 0.85 3.32
CA ASP A 114 -22.04 -0.09 2.64
C ASP A 114 -20.61 0.43 2.58
N ILE A 115 -20.39 1.76 2.64
CA ILE A 115 -19.06 2.38 2.50
C ILE A 115 -18.69 3.04 3.84
N HIS A 116 -18.33 2.21 4.82
CA HIS A 116 -17.98 2.66 6.16
C HIS A 116 -16.97 1.71 6.82
N SER A 117 -16.01 2.23 7.58
CA SER A 117 -14.90 1.50 8.19
C SER A 117 -15.32 0.40 9.18
N SER A 118 -16.53 0.52 9.74
CA SER A 118 -17.10 -0.45 10.69
C SER A 118 -17.67 -1.70 10.02
N VAL A 119 -17.98 -1.65 8.72
CA VAL A 119 -18.63 -2.75 7.98
C VAL A 119 -17.81 -3.23 6.79
N TRP A 120 -16.94 -2.40 6.23
CA TRP A 120 -16.13 -2.78 5.08
C TRP A 120 -15.10 -3.84 5.48
N ASP A 121 -15.08 -4.93 4.72
CA ASP A 121 -14.05 -5.96 4.83
C ASP A 121 -13.42 -6.19 3.45
N TRP A 122 -12.22 -5.61 3.28
CA TRP A 122 -11.47 -5.67 2.03
C TRP A 122 -10.94 -7.07 1.68
N ASP A 123 -10.64 -7.27 0.40
CA ASP A 123 -10.14 -8.54 -0.13
C ASP A 123 -8.62 -8.75 0.10
N THR A 124 -8.24 -9.03 1.34
CA THR A 124 -6.86 -9.39 1.74
C THR A 124 -6.84 -10.49 2.80
N ALA A 125 -5.65 -10.99 3.16
CA ALA A 125 -5.46 -12.01 4.18
C ALA A 125 -5.65 -11.50 5.63
N SER A 126 -5.35 -10.22 5.89
CA SER A 126 -5.57 -9.58 7.20
C SER A 126 -7.05 -9.29 7.46
N THR A 127 -7.45 -9.40 8.73
CA THR A 127 -8.80 -9.00 9.16
C THR A 127 -8.89 -7.48 9.28
N ALA A 128 -10.07 -6.91 9.05
CA ALA A 128 -10.26 -5.46 9.19
C ALA A 128 -9.91 -4.96 10.61
N GLU A 129 -10.21 -5.75 11.65
CA GLU A 129 -9.88 -5.40 13.03
C GLU A 129 -8.37 -5.39 13.28
N ALA A 130 -7.65 -6.45 12.89
CA ALA A 130 -6.21 -6.55 13.10
C ALA A 130 -5.47 -5.43 12.36
N TRP A 131 -5.86 -5.18 11.11
CA TRP A 131 -5.27 -4.10 10.30
C TRP A 131 -5.56 -2.71 10.88
N LYS A 132 -6.79 -2.45 11.35
CA LYS A 132 -7.11 -1.15 11.99
C LYS A 132 -6.30 -0.94 13.28
N HIS A 133 -6.03 -2.00 14.04
CA HIS A 133 -5.18 -1.90 15.22
C HIS A 133 -3.70 -1.68 14.84
N SER A 134 -3.13 -2.52 13.98
CA SER A 134 -1.70 -2.42 13.61
C SER A 134 -1.41 -1.14 12.83
N HIS A 135 -2.24 -0.79 11.87
CA HIS A 135 -1.97 0.32 10.98
C HIS A 135 -2.59 1.64 11.50
N ASN A 136 -3.91 1.72 11.68
CA ASN A 136 -4.54 2.98 12.09
C ASN A 136 -4.12 3.42 13.49
N TYR A 137 -4.05 2.49 14.44
CA TYR A 137 -3.67 2.85 15.80
C TYR A 137 -2.15 2.85 15.98
N ILE A 138 -1.47 1.71 15.82
CA ILE A 138 -0.03 1.64 16.13
C ILE A 138 0.80 2.47 15.15
N HIS A 139 0.69 2.21 13.84
CA HIS A 139 1.55 2.87 12.86
C HIS A 139 1.30 4.38 12.77
N HIS A 140 0.06 4.86 12.64
CA HIS A 140 -0.20 6.31 12.56
C HIS A 140 0.03 7.07 13.88
N THR A 141 -0.17 6.44 15.03
CA THR A 141 0.15 7.11 16.31
C THR A 141 1.66 7.21 16.50
N PHE A 142 2.37 6.10 16.26
CA PHE A 142 3.78 5.96 16.62
C PHE A 142 4.75 6.03 15.45
N THR A 143 4.31 6.53 14.30
CA THR A 143 5.04 6.54 13.01
C THR A 143 6.54 6.76 13.17
N ASN A 144 7.30 5.78 12.68
CA ASN A 144 8.75 5.68 12.67
C ASN A 144 9.45 5.78 14.04
N ILE A 145 8.74 5.60 15.16
CA ILE A 145 9.35 5.49 16.49
C ILE A 145 9.85 4.07 16.71
N ARG A 146 11.16 3.92 16.86
CA ARG A 146 11.85 2.64 17.09
C ARG A 146 11.27 1.91 18.30
N GLY A 147 10.83 0.67 18.08
CA GLY A 147 10.28 -0.20 19.11
C GLY A 147 8.89 0.21 19.61
N LEU A 148 8.17 1.05 18.85
CA LEU A 148 6.73 1.29 18.98
C LEU A 148 6.03 1.08 17.63
N ASP A 149 6.56 1.68 16.55
CA ASP A 149 6.08 1.44 15.19
C ASP A 149 6.61 0.10 14.67
N LYS A 150 5.69 -0.83 14.44
CA LYS A 150 6.00 -2.17 13.95
C LYS A 150 6.21 -2.18 12.44
N ASP A 151 5.54 -1.28 11.72
CA ASP A 151 5.68 -1.15 10.27
C ASP A 151 7.09 -0.63 9.91
N LEU A 152 7.83 -0.09 10.88
CA LEU A 152 9.26 0.23 10.79
C LEU A 152 10.12 -1.05 10.66
N GLY A 153 10.13 -1.61 9.45
CA GLY A 153 10.85 -2.83 9.11
C GLY A 153 10.00 -4.11 9.19
N TYR A 154 8.69 -4.00 9.47
CA TYR A 154 7.76 -5.13 9.61
C TYR A 154 8.27 -6.18 10.61
N GLU A 155 8.95 -5.73 11.67
CA GLU A 155 9.64 -6.54 12.70
C GLU A 155 10.79 -7.45 12.18
N ILE A 156 10.84 -7.73 10.89
CA ILE A 156 11.79 -8.67 10.27
C ILE A 156 12.99 -7.97 9.63
N MET A 157 12.91 -6.68 9.26
CA MET A 157 13.98 -5.94 8.59
C MET A 157 14.63 -4.90 9.50
N ARG A 158 15.93 -4.70 9.25
CA ARG A 158 16.68 -3.57 9.81
C ARG A 158 16.70 -2.44 8.79
N ILE A 159 16.02 -1.35 9.13
CA ILE A 159 15.87 -0.17 8.28
C ILE A 159 16.42 1.12 8.92
N ASP A 160 16.82 1.04 10.19
CA ASP A 160 17.49 2.10 10.92
C ASP A 160 18.87 1.61 11.43
N PRO A 161 19.97 2.37 11.24
CA PRO A 161 21.29 2.01 11.76
C PRO A 161 21.38 1.86 13.29
N HIS A 162 20.50 2.50 14.04
CA HIS A 162 20.39 2.42 15.50
C HIS A 162 19.62 1.19 15.99
N GLN A 163 18.93 0.45 15.10
CA GLN A 163 18.40 -0.88 15.45
C GLN A 163 19.56 -1.84 15.70
N LYS A 164 19.43 -2.66 16.74
CA LYS A 164 20.41 -3.71 17.07
C LYS A 164 20.54 -4.66 15.88
N TRP A 165 21.77 -4.90 15.43
CA TRP A 165 22.01 -5.80 14.30
C TRP A 165 22.00 -7.27 14.74
N HIS A 166 21.41 -8.12 13.89
CA HIS A 166 21.35 -9.57 14.04
C HIS A 166 21.84 -10.28 12.76
N PRO A 167 22.51 -11.44 12.84
CA PRO A 167 23.02 -12.16 11.67
C PRO A 167 21.97 -12.51 10.61
N VAL A 168 20.71 -12.69 11.02
CA VAL A 168 19.58 -12.94 10.11
C VAL A 168 19.39 -11.82 9.07
N TYR A 169 19.79 -10.58 9.39
CA TYR A 169 19.66 -9.46 8.47
C TYR A 169 20.55 -9.58 7.22
N LEU A 170 21.58 -10.44 7.21
CA LEU A 170 22.31 -10.76 5.98
C LEU A 170 21.37 -11.33 4.89
N ALA A 171 20.29 -11.99 5.30
CA ALA A 171 19.27 -12.52 4.40
C ALA A 171 18.16 -11.51 4.08
N GLN A 172 18.21 -10.26 4.56
CA GLN A 172 17.11 -9.32 4.37
C GLN A 172 16.76 -8.97 2.94
N PRO A 173 17.72 -8.86 1.99
CA PRO A 173 17.36 -8.73 0.59
C PRO A 173 16.54 -9.91 0.07
N LEU A 174 16.78 -11.13 0.58
CA LEU A 174 16.07 -12.34 0.16
C LEU A 174 14.64 -12.36 0.71
N TYR A 175 14.44 -12.17 2.03
CA TYR A 175 13.10 -12.18 2.57
C TYR A 175 12.29 -10.92 2.24
N ASN A 176 12.93 -9.78 1.94
CA ASN A 176 12.25 -8.63 1.32
C ASN A 176 11.72 -8.98 -0.08
N ALA A 177 12.49 -9.71 -0.90
CA ALA A 177 12.01 -10.17 -2.21
C ALA A 177 10.85 -11.16 -2.08
N LEU A 178 10.88 -12.05 -1.08
CA LEU A 178 9.76 -12.92 -0.77
C LEU A 178 8.53 -12.14 -0.31
N LEU A 179 8.73 -11.17 0.59
CA LEU A 179 7.68 -10.27 1.08
C LEU A 179 7.06 -9.48 -0.07
N THR A 180 7.85 -9.01 -1.04
CA THR A 180 7.35 -8.30 -2.23
C THR A 180 6.32 -9.15 -3.00
N VAL A 181 6.54 -10.47 -3.13
CA VAL A 181 5.65 -11.38 -3.86
C VAL A 181 4.46 -11.83 -3.00
N LEU A 182 4.65 -11.92 -1.69
CA LEU A 182 3.67 -12.42 -0.71
C LEU A 182 3.14 -11.31 0.22
N PHE A 183 3.13 -10.07 -0.24
CA PHE A 183 2.97 -8.90 0.61
C PHE A 183 1.73 -8.95 1.51
N GLU A 184 0.57 -9.28 0.96
CA GLU A 184 -0.68 -9.43 1.74
C GLU A 184 -0.56 -10.41 2.92
N TRP A 185 0.19 -11.50 2.73
CA TRP A 185 0.37 -12.55 3.72
C TRP A 185 1.40 -12.12 4.76
N GLY A 186 2.42 -11.37 4.33
CA GLY A 186 3.36 -10.72 5.22
C GLY A 186 2.66 -9.74 6.15
N VAL A 187 1.80 -8.87 5.61
CA VAL A 187 0.97 -7.93 6.40
C VAL A 187 0.07 -8.69 7.38
N ALA A 188 -0.63 -9.73 6.94
CA ALA A 188 -1.50 -10.51 7.83
C ALA A 188 -0.75 -11.17 8.99
N LEU A 189 0.47 -11.67 8.75
CA LEU A 189 1.32 -12.26 9.79
C LEU A 189 1.93 -11.20 10.71
N HIS A 190 2.26 -10.04 10.17
CA HIS A 190 2.74 -8.88 10.91
C HIS A 190 1.68 -8.35 11.88
N ASP A 191 0.43 -8.27 11.42
CA ASP A 191 -0.71 -7.79 12.23
C ASP A 191 -1.01 -8.70 13.44
N LEU A 192 -0.52 -9.95 13.45
CA LEU A 192 -0.67 -10.86 14.60
C LEU A 192 0.16 -10.44 15.81
N ASP A 193 1.15 -9.56 15.65
CA ASP A 193 1.97 -9.07 16.75
C ASP A 193 2.58 -10.21 17.59
N LEU A 194 3.40 -11.03 16.93
CA LEU A 194 4.02 -12.19 17.58
C LEU A 194 5.04 -11.78 18.65
N GLU A 195 5.61 -10.57 18.55
CA GLU A 195 6.47 -10.02 19.59
C GLU A 195 5.71 -9.80 20.90
N ALA A 196 4.48 -9.26 20.87
CA ALA A 196 3.66 -9.10 22.07
C ALA A 196 3.31 -10.44 22.73
N LEU A 197 3.16 -11.51 21.94
CA LEU A 197 2.97 -12.87 22.47
C LEU A 197 4.22 -13.33 23.23
N TRP A 198 5.41 -13.13 22.65
CA TRP A 198 6.67 -13.51 23.31
C TRP A 198 7.00 -12.64 24.52
N ALA A 199 6.58 -11.37 24.52
CA ALA A 199 6.69 -10.46 25.67
C ALA A 199 5.67 -10.76 26.78
N GLY A 200 4.65 -11.61 26.51
CA GLY A 200 3.58 -11.92 27.45
C GLY A 200 2.51 -10.83 27.59
N GLU A 201 2.55 -9.82 26.72
CA GLU A 201 1.56 -8.73 26.64
C GLU A 201 0.27 -9.18 25.93
N LYS A 202 0.38 -10.22 25.08
CA LYS A 202 -0.73 -10.83 24.35
C LYS A 202 -0.92 -12.28 24.77
N SER A 203 -2.16 -12.67 25.06
CA SER A 203 -2.46 -14.05 25.45
C SER A 203 -2.43 -15.00 24.25
N THR A 204 -2.06 -16.27 24.49
CA THR A 204 -2.12 -17.31 23.45
C THR A 204 -3.55 -17.50 22.92
N GLY A 205 -4.57 -17.27 23.76
CA GLY A 205 -5.98 -17.33 23.37
C GLY A 205 -6.33 -16.31 22.29
N GLN A 206 -5.91 -15.05 22.46
CA GLN A 206 -6.11 -13.98 21.48
C GLN A 206 -5.43 -14.29 20.14
N VAL A 207 -4.17 -14.75 20.18
CA VAL A 207 -3.44 -15.12 18.95
C VAL A 207 -4.14 -16.27 18.21
N ILE A 208 -4.67 -17.26 18.93
CA ILE A 208 -5.43 -18.36 18.31
C ILE A 208 -6.73 -17.83 17.66
N GLU A 209 -7.40 -16.86 18.26
CA GLU A 209 -8.60 -16.24 17.72
C GLU A 209 -8.32 -15.45 16.44
N GLU A 210 -7.29 -14.61 16.45
CA GLU A 210 -6.86 -13.87 15.26
C GLU A 210 -6.40 -14.81 14.13
N LEU A 211 -5.63 -15.85 14.45
CA LEU A 211 -5.23 -16.88 13.50
C LEU A 211 -6.43 -17.60 12.87
N LYS A 212 -7.50 -17.85 13.64
CA LYS A 212 -8.74 -18.41 13.09
C LYS A 212 -9.40 -17.43 12.12
N GLY A 213 -9.39 -16.13 12.43
CA GLY A 213 -9.88 -15.07 11.54
C GLY A 213 -9.11 -15.03 10.22
N ILE A 214 -7.78 -14.95 10.29
CA ILE A 214 -6.89 -14.99 9.12
C ILE A 214 -7.10 -16.27 8.32
N PHE A 215 -7.15 -17.44 8.98
CA PHE A 215 -7.38 -18.71 8.30
C PHE A 215 -8.76 -18.76 7.62
N GLY A 216 -9.79 -18.20 8.25
CA GLY A 216 -11.12 -18.08 7.67
C GLY A 216 -11.12 -17.27 6.38
N LYS A 217 -10.50 -16.08 6.39
CA LYS A 217 -10.32 -15.23 5.21
C LYS A 217 -9.46 -15.91 4.15
N ALA A 218 -8.32 -16.47 4.55
CA ALA A 218 -7.41 -17.20 3.67
C ALA A 218 -8.12 -18.36 2.94
N ARG A 219 -8.94 -19.14 3.66
CA ARG A 219 -9.75 -20.20 3.08
C ARG A 219 -10.78 -19.65 2.11
N ALA A 220 -11.50 -18.59 2.48
CA ALA A 220 -12.50 -17.98 1.61
C ALA A 220 -11.87 -17.46 0.31
N GLN A 221 -10.73 -16.76 0.41
CA GLN A 221 -9.97 -16.30 -0.74
C GLN A 221 -9.46 -17.45 -1.59
N PHE A 222 -8.89 -18.49 -0.98
CA PHE A 222 -8.39 -19.65 -1.71
C PHE A 222 -9.51 -20.36 -2.46
N VAL A 223 -10.64 -20.59 -1.81
CA VAL A 223 -11.82 -21.21 -2.42
C VAL A 223 -12.34 -20.32 -3.55
N LYS A 224 -12.45 -19.01 -3.36
CA LYS A 224 -12.92 -18.06 -4.38
C LYS A 224 -12.00 -18.05 -5.61
N ASP A 225 -10.71 -17.78 -5.42
CA ASP A 225 -9.77 -17.46 -6.50
C ASP A 225 -9.17 -18.70 -7.17
N TYR A 226 -8.98 -19.81 -6.43
CA TYR A 226 -8.27 -20.99 -6.96
C TYR A 226 -9.15 -22.22 -7.18
N VAL A 227 -10.42 -22.16 -6.75
CA VAL A 227 -11.38 -23.24 -6.96
C VAL A 227 -12.64 -22.72 -7.66
N GLY A 228 -13.36 -21.79 -7.06
CA GLY A 228 -14.65 -21.28 -7.52
C GLY A 228 -14.60 -20.67 -8.91
N TRP A 229 -13.88 -19.56 -9.09
CA TRP A 229 -13.77 -18.89 -10.39
C TRP A 229 -13.14 -19.76 -11.49
N PRO A 230 -12.08 -20.54 -11.21
CA PRO A 230 -11.57 -21.51 -12.16
C PRO A 230 -12.59 -22.58 -12.58
N LEU A 231 -13.38 -23.11 -11.63
CA LEU A 231 -14.44 -24.08 -11.95
C LEU A 231 -15.54 -23.46 -12.80
N VAL A 232 -15.99 -22.24 -12.47
CA VAL A 232 -16.99 -21.50 -13.26
C VAL A 232 -16.49 -21.30 -14.68
N SER A 233 -15.25 -20.82 -14.85
CA SER A 233 -14.65 -20.58 -16.17
C SER A 233 -14.51 -21.87 -16.97
N ALA A 234 -14.10 -22.96 -16.32
CA ALA A 234 -13.96 -24.27 -16.95
C ALA A 234 -15.31 -24.88 -17.35
N ALA A 235 -16.34 -24.75 -16.51
CA ALA A 235 -17.69 -25.20 -16.78
C ALA A 235 -18.32 -24.45 -17.97
N LEU A 236 -18.18 -23.11 -17.99
CA LEU A 236 -18.66 -22.28 -19.08
C LEU A 236 -17.95 -22.60 -20.40
N PHE A 237 -16.63 -22.83 -20.38
CA PHE A 237 -15.90 -23.32 -21.55
C PHE A 237 -16.46 -24.65 -22.03
N GLY A 238 -16.72 -25.60 -21.13
CA GLY A 238 -17.30 -26.90 -21.46
C GLY A 238 -18.68 -26.77 -22.13
N LEU A 239 -19.56 -25.93 -21.57
CA LEU A 239 -20.86 -25.64 -22.15
C LEU A 239 -20.75 -25.00 -23.54
N ALA A 240 -19.86 -24.01 -23.71
CA ALA A 240 -19.61 -23.37 -24.99
C ALA A 240 -19.07 -24.36 -26.04
N GLN A 241 -18.19 -25.28 -25.62
CA GLN A 241 -17.61 -26.28 -26.50
C GLN A 241 -18.67 -27.29 -26.99
N VAL A 242 -19.63 -27.65 -26.13
CA VAL A 242 -20.78 -28.48 -26.53
C VAL A 242 -21.70 -27.71 -27.48
N ALA A 243 -22.08 -26.48 -27.13
CA ALA A 243 -22.97 -25.65 -27.94
C ALA A 243 -22.40 -25.36 -29.34
N LEU A 244 -21.09 -25.17 -29.44
CA LEU A 244 -20.38 -24.93 -30.70
C LEU A 244 -19.92 -26.22 -31.41
N GLN A 245 -20.44 -27.38 -31.01
CA GLN A 245 -20.15 -28.69 -31.63
C GLN A 245 -18.65 -28.98 -31.74
N GLY A 246 -17.86 -28.59 -30.73
CA GLY A 246 -16.43 -28.86 -30.68
C GLY A 246 -15.55 -27.90 -31.48
N ARG A 247 -16.09 -26.79 -32.00
CA ARG A 247 -15.34 -25.85 -32.84
C ARG A 247 -14.32 -24.99 -32.09
N LEU A 248 -14.37 -24.88 -30.76
CA LEU A 248 -13.36 -24.10 -30.04
C LEU A 248 -12.02 -24.84 -30.04
N PRO A 249 -10.90 -24.12 -30.26
CA PRO A 249 -9.56 -24.70 -30.16
C PRO A 249 -9.30 -25.27 -28.76
N GLN A 250 -8.92 -26.55 -28.70
CA GLN A 250 -8.55 -27.23 -27.46
C GLN A 250 -7.39 -28.21 -27.67
N PRO A 251 -6.63 -28.57 -26.61
CA PRO A 251 -5.60 -29.58 -26.71
C PRO A 251 -6.15 -30.94 -27.14
N LYS A 252 -5.32 -31.77 -27.80
CA LYS A 252 -5.73 -33.11 -28.27
C LYS A 252 -5.86 -34.14 -27.16
N THR A 253 -5.22 -33.92 -26.01
CA THR A 253 -5.19 -34.87 -24.89
C THR A 253 -5.36 -34.17 -23.56
N SER A 254 -6.04 -34.84 -22.63
CA SER A 254 -6.24 -34.40 -21.26
C SER A 254 -5.05 -34.80 -20.38
N ARG A 255 -4.74 -34.00 -19.37
CA ARG A 255 -3.78 -34.31 -18.29
C ARG A 255 -4.25 -35.53 -17.49
N LEU A 256 -5.54 -35.58 -17.13
CA LEU A 256 -6.12 -36.76 -16.48
C LEU A 256 -6.02 -37.99 -17.39
N GLY A 257 -6.32 -37.86 -18.69
CA GLY A 257 -6.17 -38.92 -19.68
C GLY A 257 -4.74 -39.45 -19.75
N ARG A 258 -3.74 -38.55 -19.74
CA ARG A 258 -2.32 -38.93 -19.68
C ARG A 258 -1.96 -39.70 -18.40
N ARG A 259 -2.45 -39.27 -17.25
CA ARG A 259 -2.21 -39.94 -15.95
C ARG A 259 -2.90 -41.31 -15.88
N LEU A 260 -4.13 -41.42 -16.37
CA LEU A 260 -4.85 -42.71 -16.46
C LEU A 260 -4.11 -43.69 -17.40
N ARG A 261 -3.55 -43.20 -18.51
CA ARG A 261 -2.69 -44.01 -19.40
C ARG A 261 -1.40 -44.46 -18.72
N SER A 262 -0.74 -43.59 -17.94
CA SER A 262 0.48 -43.97 -17.22
C SER A 262 0.19 -45.02 -16.15
N MET A 263 -0.95 -44.96 -15.47
CA MET A 263 -1.38 -45.97 -14.49
C MET A 263 -1.77 -47.32 -15.10
N SER A 264 -2.20 -47.33 -16.37
CA SER A 264 -2.48 -48.57 -17.11
C SER A 264 -1.19 -49.34 -17.47
N LYS A 265 -0.05 -48.63 -17.55
CA LYS A 265 1.30 -49.20 -17.74
C LYS A 265 1.90 -49.58 -16.37
N GLY A 266 1.60 -50.77 -15.85
CA GLY A 266 2.20 -51.28 -14.59
C GLY A 266 3.71 -51.53 -14.68
N PRO A 267 4.41 -51.81 -13.55
CA PRO A 267 5.88 -51.88 -13.46
C PRO A 267 6.57 -52.97 -14.29
N MET A 268 5.83 -53.87 -14.95
CA MET A 268 6.38 -54.95 -15.76
C MET A 268 5.49 -55.32 -16.95
N GLY A 269 4.94 -54.34 -17.69
CA GLY A 269 4.28 -54.61 -18.99
C GLY A 269 3.01 -55.48 -18.97
N LYS A 270 2.62 -56.07 -17.83
CA LYS A 270 1.34 -56.77 -17.63
C LYS A 270 0.25 -55.72 -17.45
N GLY A 271 -0.43 -55.42 -18.55
CA GLY A 271 -1.43 -54.35 -18.64
C GLY A 271 -2.50 -54.45 -17.56
N ARG A 272 -2.66 -53.38 -16.78
CA ARG A 272 -3.76 -53.27 -15.81
C ARG A 272 -4.97 -52.62 -16.51
N SER A 273 -6.05 -53.41 -16.59
CA SER A 273 -7.47 -53.03 -16.75
C SER A 273 -7.86 -52.11 -17.92
N GLY A 274 -8.62 -52.66 -18.88
CA GLY A 274 -9.25 -51.90 -19.98
C GLY A 274 -10.12 -50.72 -19.52
N LYS A 275 -10.57 -50.69 -18.25
CA LYS A 275 -11.31 -49.56 -17.67
C LYS A 275 -10.49 -48.27 -17.65
N PHE A 276 -9.19 -48.34 -17.36
CA PHE A 276 -8.32 -47.15 -17.39
C PHE A 276 -8.16 -46.59 -18.79
N ARG A 277 -8.12 -47.46 -19.81
CA ARG A 277 -8.00 -47.04 -21.21
C ARG A 277 -9.28 -46.38 -21.72
N THR A 278 -10.44 -46.95 -21.37
CA THR A 278 -11.75 -46.36 -21.67
C THR A 278 -11.93 -45.01 -20.96
N ALA A 279 -11.59 -44.93 -19.67
CA ALA A 279 -11.62 -43.68 -18.91
C ALA A 279 -10.69 -42.61 -19.51
N ALA A 280 -9.48 -43.00 -19.94
CA ALA A 280 -8.56 -42.08 -20.59
C ALA A 280 -9.07 -41.53 -21.93
N HIS A 281 -9.77 -42.36 -22.72
CA HIS A 281 -10.39 -41.92 -23.97
C HIS A 281 -11.54 -40.94 -23.72
N LEU A 282 -12.39 -41.20 -22.72
CA LEU A 282 -13.45 -40.26 -22.31
C LEU A 282 -12.86 -38.93 -21.82
N ALA A 283 -11.80 -38.99 -21.03
CA ALA A 283 -11.09 -37.81 -20.55
C ALA A 283 -10.52 -36.97 -21.72
N ASP A 284 -9.87 -37.59 -22.70
CA ASP A 284 -9.34 -36.88 -23.88
C ASP A 284 -10.44 -36.24 -24.75
N ARG A 285 -11.67 -36.77 -24.72
CA ARG A 285 -12.77 -36.23 -25.52
C ARG A 285 -13.35 -34.94 -24.94
N TYR A 286 -13.46 -34.84 -23.62
CA TYR A 286 -14.24 -33.78 -22.96
C TYR A 286 -13.43 -32.86 -22.07
N LEU A 287 -12.32 -33.32 -21.49
CA LEU A 287 -11.57 -32.58 -20.50
C LEU A 287 -10.41 -31.70 -21.00
N PRO A 288 -9.82 -31.84 -22.21
CA PRO A 288 -8.60 -31.09 -22.51
C PRO A 288 -8.77 -29.57 -22.46
N GLY A 289 -9.85 -29.05 -23.04
CA GLY A 289 -10.15 -27.62 -23.01
C GLY A 289 -10.58 -27.14 -21.62
N VAL A 290 -11.41 -27.92 -20.92
CA VAL A 290 -11.87 -27.65 -19.55
C VAL A 290 -10.69 -27.54 -18.58
N GLU A 291 -9.79 -28.53 -18.58
CA GLU A 291 -8.57 -28.53 -17.75
C GLU A 291 -7.64 -27.36 -18.10
N LYS A 292 -7.51 -27.02 -19.40
CA LYS A 292 -6.69 -25.89 -19.83
C LYS A 292 -7.27 -24.57 -19.32
N THR A 293 -8.57 -24.33 -19.47
CA THR A 293 -9.24 -23.10 -19.02
C THR A 293 -9.20 -22.98 -17.50
N PHE A 294 -9.42 -24.07 -16.78
CA PHE A 294 -9.27 -24.11 -15.32
C PHE A 294 -7.87 -23.62 -14.91
N LEU A 295 -6.82 -24.24 -15.45
CA LEU A 295 -5.44 -23.90 -15.11
C LEU A 295 -5.06 -22.49 -15.55
N ALA A 296 -5.54 -22.04 -16.71
CA ALA A 296 -5.27 -20.70 -17.20
C ALA A 296 -5.92 -19.64 -16.29
N THR A 297 -7.12 -19.91 -15.76
CA THR A 297 -7.80 -19.03 -14.80
C THR A 297 -7.05 -19.01 -13.47
N VAL A 298 -6.65 -20.18 -12.93
CA VAL A 298 -5.79 -20.26 -11.72
C VAL A 298 -4.51 -19.44 -11.91
N LEU A 299 -3.83 -19.58 -13.04
CA LEU A 299 -2.60 -18.82 -13.32
C LEU A 299 -2.86 -17.32 -13.46
N ALA A 300 -4.00 -16.92 -14.01
CA ALA A 300 -4.40 -15.50 -14.08
C ALA A 300 -4.61 -14.93 -12.68
N ASP A 301 -5.33 -15.64 -11.80
CA ASP A 301 -5.56 -15.22 -10.41
C ASP A 301 -4.25 -15.13 -9.61
N ILE A 302 -3.36 -16.13 -9.74
CA ILE A 302 -2.01 -16.07 -9.14
C ILE A 302 -1.26 -14.83 -9.64
N THR A 303 -1.26 -14.60 -10.96
CA THR A 303 -0.53 -13.49 -11.56
C THR A 303 -1.10 -12.13 -11.12
N ALA A 304 -2.42 -12.00 -11.06
CA ALA A 304 -3.10 -10.79 -10.60
C ALA A 304 -2.79 -10.50 -9.12
N ASN A 305 -2.76 -11.52 -8.26
CA ASN A 305 -2.35 -11.37 -6.86
C ASN A 305 -0.88 -10.95 -6.73
N ILE A 306 0.03 -11.55 -7.52
CA ILE A 306 1.44 -11.13 -7.54
C ILE A 306 1.57 -9.68 -7.98
N ILE A 307 0.89 -9.27 -9.07
CA ILE A 307 0.89 -7.88 -9.55
C ILE A 307 0.47 -6.92 -8.43
N ARG A 308 -0.63 -7.22 -7.74
CA ARG A 308 -1.11 -6.41 -6.61
C ARG A 308 -0.09 -6.38 -5.48
N ASN A 309 0.49 -7.52 -5.09
CA ASN A 309 1.45 -7.60 -3.98
C ASN A 309 2.71 -6.78 -4.27
N VAL A 310 3.28 -6.92 -5.47
CA VAL A 310 4.46 -6.14 -5.88
C VAL A 310 4.14 -4.65 -5.91
N TRP A 311 2.97 -4.28 -6.41
CA TRP A 311 2.53 -2.89 -6.46
C TRP A 311 2.34 -2.29 -5.06
N ALA A 312 1.55 -2.94 -4.20
CA ALA A 312 1.29 -2.50 -2.83
C ALA A 312 2.60 -2.38 -2.02
N HIS A 313 3.47 -3.39 -2.10
CA HIS A 313 4.80 -3.36 -1.48
C HIS A 313 5.60 -2.14 -1.95
N ALA A 314 5.67 -1.91 -3.26
CA ALA A 314 6.45 -0.82 -3.82
C ALA A 314 5.95 0.55 -3.34
N ILE A 315 4.64 0.75 -3.31
CA ILE A 315 4.04 2.01 -2.85
C ILE A 315 4.28 2.23 -1.35
N ILE A 316 3.90 1.25 -0.51
CA ILE A 316 3.96 1.38 0.96
C ILE A 316 5.41 1.53 1.45
N PHE A 317 6.35 0.75 0.90
CA PHE A 317 7.75 0.84 1.33
C PHE A 317 8.39 2.16 0.91
N CYS A 318 8.03 2.69 -0.26
CA CYS A 318 8.51 4.01 -0.67
C CYS A 318 8.00 5.13 0.23
N GLY A 319 6.92 4.92 0.98
CA GLY A 319 6.40 5.86 1.96
C GLY A 319 7.31 6.06 3.18
N HIS A 320 7.96 5.00 3.66
CA HIS A 320 8.63 5.00 4.98
C HIS A 320 10.11 4.65 4.96
N PHE A 321 10.57 3.90 3.97
CA PHE A 321 11.91 3.30 3.97
C PHE A 321 12.99 4.03 3.14
N PRO A 322 12.69 4.99 2.24
CA PRO A 322 13.76 5.71 1.57
C PRO A 322 14.71 6.39 2.56
N ASP A 323 15.99 6.53 2.20
CA ASP A 323 16.99 7.17 3.08
C ASP A 323 16.64 8.60 3.54
N GLN A 324 15.62 9.23 2.94
CA GLN A 324 15.10 10.56 3.26
C GLN A 324 14.23 10.61 4.52
N THR A 325 13.53 9.50 4.86
CA THR A 325 12.57 9.47 5.97
C THR A 325 13.27 9.43 7.32
N TYR A 326 12.76 10.17 8.29
CA TYR A 326 13.32 10.20 9.64
C TYR A 326 12.75 9.09 10.51
N THR A 327 13.57 8.66 11.46
CA THR A 327 13.24 7.65 12.47
C THR A 327 13.61 8.19 13.84
N PHE A 328 12.83 7.81 14.86
CA PHE A 328 12.87 8.46 16.17
C PHE A 328 13.06 7.42 17.27
N SER A 329 13.70 7.79 18.36
CA SER A 329 13.72 7.02 19.61
C SER A 329 12.57 7.47 20.51
N LYS A 330 12.15 6.61 21.44
CA LYS A 330 11.12 6.95 22.43
C LYS A 330 11.46 8.21 23.25
N LYS A 331 12.76 8.46 23.46
CA LYS A 331 13.24 9.63 24.19
C LYS A 331 13.10 10.94 23.40
N GLU A 332 13.27 10.89 22.08
CA GLU A 332 13.15 12.08 21.21
C GLU A 332 11.72 12.60 21.11
N VAL A 333 10.73 11.74 21.38
CA VAL A 333 9.30 12.06 21.32
C VAL A 333 8.64 12.06 22.71
N GLU A 334 9.45 12.03 23.77
CA GLU A 334 8.94 12.07 25.14
C GLU A 334 8.28 13.44 25.38
N ASN A 335 6.99 13.45 25.71
CA ASN A 335 6.16 14.66 25.85
C ASN A 335 5.98 15.46 24.54
N GLU A 336 5.95 14.79 23.39
CA GLU A 336 5.70 15.39 22.09
C GLU A 336 4.40 16.24 22.08
N SER A 337 4.52 17.50 21.63
CA SER A 337 3.38 18.40 21.41
C SER A 337 2.62 18.02 20.13
N ARG A 338 1.41 18.55 19.91
CA ARG A 338 0.65 18.31 18.66
C ARG A 338 1.44 18.75 17.42
N GLY A 339 2.15 19.88 17.49
CA GLY A 339 3.03 20.35 16.42
C GLY A 339 4.21 19.41 16.19
N GLY A 340 4.84 18.95 17.27
CA GLY A 340 5.91 17.94 17.20
C GLY A 340 5.44 16.66 16.51
N TRP A 341 4.25 16.19 16.86
CA TRP A 341 3.60 15.04 16.22
C TRP A 341 3.43 15.27 14.71
N TYR A 342 2.86 16.41 14.31
CA TYR A 342 2.69 16.74 12.88
C TYR A 342 4.02 16.79 12.12
N VAL A 343 5.04 17.42 12.70
CA VAL A 343 6.34 17.47 12.03
C VAL A 343 6.96 16.08 11.93
N ARG A 344 6.82 15.23 12.96
CA ARG A 344 7.26 13.82 12.91
C ARG A 344 6.56 13.05 11.79
N GLN A 345 5.25 13.19 11.65
CA GLN A 345 4.47 12.60 10.56
C GLN A 345 5.00 13.05 9.20
N LEU A 346 5.19 14.37 9.03
CA LEU A 346 5.72 14.99 7.81
C LEU A 346 7.09 14.44 7.41
N VAL A 347 8.06 14.45 8.34
CA VAL A 347 9.46 14.09 8.01
C VAL A 347 9.69 12.58 8.03
N GLY A 348 8.81 11.82 8.67
CA GLY A 348 8.80 10.36 8.69
C GLY A 348 8.31 9.73 7.38
N ALA A 349 7.58 10.48 6.56
CA ALA A 349 7.03 10.02 5.30
C ALA A 349 7.81 10.53 4.07
N ALA A 350 7.60 9.88 2.93
CA ALA A 350 8.12 10.26 1.63
C ALA A 350 7.11 10.03 0.51
N ASN A 351 6.91 11.06 -0.31
CA ASN A 351 5.97 11.06 -1.42
C ASN A 351 6.58 10.49 -2.70
N ILE A 352 5.68 10.03 -3.58
CA ILE A 352 5.98 9.53 -4.91
C ILE A 352 5.32 10.44 -5.94
N GLU A 353 6.14 11.05 -6.80
CA GLU A 353 5.64 11.84 -7.93
C GLU A 353 5.05 10.93 -9.01
N GLY A 354 3.86 11.27 -9.49
CA GLY A 354 3.16 10.51 -10.53
C GLY A 354 2.11 11.30 -11.29
N THR A 355 1.44 10.62 -12.21
CA THR A 355 0.25 11.14 -12.92
C THR A 355 -1.01 10.93 -12.07
N PRO A 356 -2.15 11.58 -12.38
CA PRO A 356 -3.40 11.33 -11.67
C PRO A 356 -3.80 9.84 -11.63
N LEU A 357 -3.60 9.12 -12.74
CA LEU A 357 -3.85 7.68 -12.78
C LEU A 357 -2.92 6.89 -11.84
N PHE A 358 -1.65 7.29 -11.72
CA PHE A 358 -0.74 6.68 -10.75
C PHE A 358 -1.23 6.89 -9.32
N HIS A 359 -1.71 8.09 -8.99
CA HIS A 359 -2.25 8.38 -7.66
C HIS A 359 -3.49 7.55 -7.36
N ILE A 360 -4.44 7.42 -8.31
CA ILE A 360 -5.59 6.51 -8.14
C ILE A 360 -5.14 5.05 -7.95
N LEU A 361 -4.20 4.55 -8.77
CA LEU A 361 -3.72 3.17 -8.64
C LEU A 361 -2.93 2.93 -7.35
N SER A 362 -2.33 3.97 -6.75
CA SER A 362 -1.62 3.88 -5.48
C SER A 362 -2.51 4.12 -4.27
N GLY A 363 -3.83 4.33 -4.43
CA GLY A 363 -4.69 4.64 -3.28
C GLY A 363 -4.57 6.09 -2.81
N ASN A 364 -4.00 6.95 -3.66
CA ASN A 364 -3.41 8.25 -3.35
C ASN A 364 -2.24 8.21 -2.35
N LEU A 365 -1.70 7.04 -2.00
CA LEU A 365 -0.48 6.88 -1.18
C LEU A 365 0.81 7.35 -1.86
N GLY A 366 0.74 7.84 -3.10
CA GLY A 366 1.79 8.71 -3.63
C GLY A 366 1.96 10.01 -2.81
N TYR A 367 0.95 10.38 -2.02
CA TYR A 367 0.93 11.48 -1.05
C TYR A 367 1.00 10.94 0.39
N GLN A 368 2.03 10.13 0.68
CA GLN A 368 2.24 9.54 2.01
C GLN A 368 2.34 10.59 3.13
N VAL A 369 2.98 11.73 2.87
CA VAL A 369 3.07 12.85 3.82
C VAL A 369 1.67 13.31 4.22
N GLU A 370 0.82 13.63 3.25
CA GLU A 370 -0.54 14.10 3.50
C GLU A 370 -1.39 13.02 4.19
N HIS A 371 -1.21 11.76 3.78
CA HIS A 371 -1.86 10.62 4.42
C HIS A 371 -1.49 10.47 5.89
N HIS A 372 -0.23 10.73 6.27
CA HIS A 372 0.20 10.68 7.67
C HIS A 372 -0.24 11.88 8.49
N LEU A 373 -0.32 13.05 7.87
CA LEU A 373 -0.86 14.25 8.51
C LEU A 373 -2.37 14.11 8.75
N PHE A 374 -3.10 13.51 7.80
CA PHE A 374 -4.57 13.48 7.77
C PHE A 374 -5.10 12.08 7.35
N PRO A 375 -4.87 11.03 8.15
CA PRO A 375 -5.21 9.66 7.74
C PRO A 375 -6.70 9.41 7.52
N ASP A 376 -7.56 10.20 8.19
CA ASP A 376 -9.02 10.18 8.12
C ASP A 376 -9.61 11.10 7.04
N MET A 377 -8.78 11.83 6.29
CA MET A 377 -9.22 12.68 5.20
C MET A 377 -9.43 11.85 3.91
N PRO A 378 -10.51 12.08 3.13
CA PRO A 378 -10.67 11.49 1.80
C PRO A 378 -9.42 11.64 0.94
N SER A 379 -8.79 10.53 0.59
CA SER A 379 -7.48 10.53 -0.08
C SER A 379 -7.43 11.26 -1.42
N THR A 380 -8.60 11.46 -2.05
CA THR A 380 -8.78 12.31 -3.24
C THR A 380 -8.37 13.77 -3.05
N ARG A 381 -8.33 14.24 -1.79
CA ARG A 381 -8.03 15.63 -1.43
C ARG A 381 -6.54 15.86 -1.20
N TYR A 382 -5.73 14.82 -1.08
CA TYR A 382 -4.29 14.96 -0.82
C TYR A 382 -3.57 15.79 -1.89
N ALA A 383 -3.93 15.66 -3.17
CA ALA A 383 -3.35 16.46 -4.24
C ALA A 383 -3.69 17.97 -4.12
N GLU A 384 -4.86 18.29 -3.58
CA GLU A 384 -5.33 19.67 -3.33
C GLU A 384 -4.65 20.26 -2.07
N VAL A 385 -4.33 19.41 -1.09
CA VAL A 385 -3.70 19.78 0.18
C VAL A 385 -2.18 19.89 0.09
N ALA A 386 -1.51 19.07 -0.72
CA ALA A 386 -0.06 19.03 -0.83
C ALA A 386 0.62 20.39 -1.07
N PRO A 387 0.09 21.32 -1.89
CA PRO A 387 0.64 22.67 -2.04
C PRO A 387 0.62 23.49 -0.75
N LYS A 388 -0.40 23.33 0.10
CA LYS A 388 -0.52 24.00 1.41
C LYS A 388 0.49 23.43 2.40
N VAL A 389 0.66 22.11 2.42
CA VAL A 389 1.68 21.43 3.25
C VAL A 389 3.09 21.93 2.90
N LYS A 390 3.41 22.01 1.60
CA LYS A 390 4.72 22.51 1.15
C LYS A 390 4.96 23.97 1.49
N ASP A 391 3.92 24.81 1.51
CA ASP A 391 4.04 26.20 1.95
C ASP A 391 4.46 26.27 3.43
N ILE A 392 3.82 25.50 4.29
CA ILE A 392 4.22 25.34 5.70
C ILE A 392 5.67 24.86 5.78
N CYS A 393 6.03 23.84 4.99
CA CYS A 393 7.41 23.34 4.98
C CYS A 393 8.44 24.40 4.59
N GLU A 394 8.12 25.27 3.63
CA GLU A 394 9.01 26.34 3.21
C GLU A 394 9.17 27.42 4.28
N ARG A 395 8.06 27.84 4.91
CA ARG A 395 8.06 28.89 5.95
C ARG A 395 8.81 28.48 7.22
N TYR A 396 8.68 27.22 7.63
CA TYR A 396 9.31 26.68 8.84
C TYR A 396 10.64 25.96 8.58
N GLU A 397 11.14 26.03 7.34
CA GLU A 397 12.38 25.38 6.91
C GLU A 397 12.40 23.84 7.15
N LEU A 398 11.25 23.19 6.98
CA LEU A 398 11.09 21.75 7.11
C LEU A 398 11.35 21.02 5.78
N PRO A 399 11.87 19.79 5.79
CA PRO A 399 11.99 19.00 4.58
C PRO A 399 10.60 18.52 4.10
N TYR A 400 10.42 18.45 2.79
CA TYR A 400 9.28 17.81 2.14
C TYR A 400 9.81 16.74 1.19
N ASN A 401 9.70 15.48 1.60
CA ASN A 401 10.33 14.36 0.92
C ASN A 401 9.47 13.93 -0.28
N SER A 402 9.97 14.11 -1.50
CA SER A 402 9.28 13.64 -2.70
C SER A 402 10.25 13.24 -3.81
N GLY A 403 9.80 12.35 -4.70
CA GLY A 403 10.52 12.00 -5.91
C GLY A 403 9.85 10.91 -6.74
N ARG A 404 10.36 10.68 -7.93
CA ARG A 404 9.86 9.65 -8.86
C ARG A 404 9.95 8.24 -8.23
N LEU A 405 8.96 7.39 -8.51
CA LEU A 405 8.88 6.01 -7.99
C LEU A 405 10.20 5.24 -8.09
N GLY A 406 10.84 5.22 -9.27
CA GLY A 406 12.09 4.47 -9.45
C GLY A 406 13.24 4.94 -8.54
N LYS A 407 13.28 6.24 -8.21
CA LYS A 407 14.28 6.79 -7.28
C LYS A 407 13.94 6.40 -5.84
N GLN A 408 12.68 6.53 -5.43
CA GLN A 408 12.23 6.14 -4.10
C GLN A 408 12.47 4.65 -3.86
N TRP A 409 12.07 3.81 -4.80
CA TRP A 409 12.20 2.36 -4.69
C TRP A 409 13.66 1.91 -4.70
N PHE A 410 14.52 2.55 -5.50
CA PHE A 410 15.97 2.33 -5.40
C PHE A 410 16.52 2.67 -4.02
N MET A 411 16.07 3.78 -3.42
CA MET A 411 16.51 4.16 -2.07
C MET A 411 16.07 3.11 -1.04
N VAL A 412 14.83 2.63 -1.08
CA VAL A 412 14.35 1.52 -0.23
C VAL A 412 15.27 0.31 -0.31
N HIS A 413 15.49 -0.22 -1.53
CA HIS A 413 16.33 -1.42 -1.69
C HIS A 413 17.79 -1.17 -1.33
N ARG A 414 18.29 0.05 -1.53
CA ARG A 414 19.62 0.45 -1.06
C ARG A 414 19.69 0.43 0.46
N THR A 415 18.69 0.98 1.16
CA THR A 415 18.63 0.97 2.63
C THR A 415 18.63 -0.46 3.16
N ILE A 416 17.78 -1.31 2.58
CA ILE A 416 17.70 -2.75 2.90
C ILE A 416 19.04 -3.45 2.62
N ALA A 417 19.64 -3.30 1.44
CA ALA A 417 20.91 -3.95 1.14
C ALA A 417 22.05 -3.46 2.05
N ARG A 418 22.10 -2.15 2.33
CA ARG A 418 23.14 -1.52 3.16
C ARG A 418 23.06 -1.95 4.62
N LEU A 419 21.85 -1.99 5.19
CA LEU A 419 21.65 -2.30 6.61
C LEU A 419 21.58 -3.79 6.92
N ALA A 420 21.62 -4.64 5.88
CA ALA A 420 21.79 -6.09 5.99
C ALA A 420 23.10 -6.46 6.70
N PHE A 421 24.16 -5.67 6.47
CA PHE A 421 25.48 -5.88 7.05
C PHE A 421 25.63 -5.16 8.40
N PRO A 422 26.54 -5.63 9.27
CA PRO A 422 26.80 -4.96 10.55
C PRO A 422 27.28 -3.52 10.32
N GLY A 423 26.80 -2.61 11.17
CA GLY A 423 27.09 -1.19 11.06
C GLY A 423 26.09 -0.43 10.19
N GLY A 424 26.62 0.46 9.34
CA GLY A 424 25.86 1.47 8.60
C GLY A 424 25.70 2.75 9.41
N LYS A 425 26.15 3.89 8.87
CA LYS A 425 25.89 5.21 9.46
C LYS A 425 24.54 5.76 8.96
N PRO A 426 23.87 6.65 9.70
CA PRO A 426 22.78 7.45 9.15
C PRO A 426 23.22 8.12 7.85
N ARG A 427 22.36 8.08 6.85
CA ARG A 427 22.57 8.83 5.61
C ARG A 427 22.20 10.29 5.84
N PRO A 428 22.90 11.25 5.20
CA PRO A 428 22.50 12.65 5.24
C PRO A 428 21.04 12.78 4.81
N LYS A 429 20.26 13.47 5.63
CA LYS A 429 18.84 13.74 5.37
C LYS A 429 18.70 14.97 4.48
N PRO A 430 17.58 15.10 3.74
CA PRO A 430 17.32 16.28 2.94
C PRO A 430 17.32 17.55 3.80
N GLY A 431 17.78 18.65 3.24
CA GLY A 431 17.62 19.96 3.86
C GLY A 431 16.18 20.49 3.74
N PRO A 432 15.94 21.72 4.20
CA PRO A 432 14.66 22.40 4.08
C PRO A 432 14.11 22.34 2.65
N TYR A 433 12.80 22.17 2.53
CA TYR A 433 12.12 22.31 1.25
C TYR A 433 12.34 23.72 0.72
N ARG A 434 12.76 23.81 -0.54
CA ARG A 434 12.95 25.07 -1.26
C ARG A 434 12.20 24.94 -2.57
N ARG A 435 11.37 25.94 -2.88
CA ARG A 435 10.70 26.01 -4.17
C ARG A 435 11.73 26.11 -5.30
N SER A 436 11.40 25.55 -6.47
CA SER A 436 12.16 25.85 -7.69
C SER A 436 12.09 27.35 -7.99
N GLN A 437 13.24 28.02 -8.04
CA GLN A 437 13.32 29.45 -8.31
C GLN A 437 12.89 29.76 -9.75
N ASP A 438 12.08 30.80 -9.92
CA ASP A 438 11.82 31.38 -11.24
C ASP A 438 13.13 32.04 -11.73
N PRO A 439 13.63 31.70 -12.94
CA PRO A 439 14.84 32.32 -13.49
C PRO A 439 14.79 33.84 -13.61
N THR A 440 13.62 34.47 -13.45
CA THR A 440 13.41 35.92 -13.61
C THR A 440 13.46 36.74 -12.31
N GLY A 441 13.58 36.11 -11.14
CA GLY A 441 13.92 36.79 -9.87
C GLY A 441 12.85 37.70 -9.23
N GLY A 442 11.59 37.64 -9.68
CA GLY A 442 10.47 38.35 -9.04
C GLY A 442 9.95 37.67 -7.77
N PRO A 443 9.15 38.35 -6.92
CA PRO A 443 8.48 37.73 -5.79
C PRO A 443 7.51 36.64 -6.29
N VAL A 444 7.76 35.41 -5.86
CA VAL A 444 7.04 34.23 -6.36
C VAL A 444 5.88 33.88 -5.41
N PRO A 445 4.62 33.84 -5.88
CA PRO A 445 3.48 33.41 -5.06
C PRO A 445 3.68 31.99 -4.52
N SER A 446 3.16 31.70 -3.32
CA SER A 446 3.28 30.40 -2.63
C SER A 446 2.89 29.21 -3.53
N GLU A 447 3.33 27.97 -3.24
CA GLU A 447 2.78 26.82 -4.02
C GLU A 447 1.26 26.73 -3.88
N ALA A 448 0.73 27.08 -2.70
CA ALA A 448 -0.70 27.22 -2.48
C ALA A 448 -1.32 28.32 -3.36
N ALA A 449 -0.77 29.54 -3.37
CA ALA A 449 -1.25 30.64 -4.20
C ALA A 449 -1.21 30.30 -5.70
N ARG A 450 -0.11 29.69 -6.17
CA ARG A 450 0.02 29.20 -7.56
C ARG A 450 -0.98 28.11 -7.90
N PHE A 451 -1.33 27.25 -6.94
CA PHE A 451 -2.37 26.24 -7.12
C PHE A 451 -3.72 26.94 -7.29
N ARG A 452 -4.07 27.88 -6.40
CA ARG A 452 -5.31 28.68 -6.46
C ARG A 452 -5.44 29.46 -7.78
N ASP A 453 -4.35 30.05 -8.27
CA ASP A 453 -4.32 30.81 -9.54
C ASP A 453 -4.58 29.95 -10.79
N ARG A 454 -4.34 28.64 -10.72
CA ARG A 454 -4.62 27.72 -11.84
C ARG A 454 -6.06 27.21 -11.85
N LEU A 455 -6.78 27.42 -10.75
CA LEU A 455 -8.14 26.94 -10.65
C LEU A 455 -9.07 27.88 -11.43
N PRO A 456 -10.11 27.35 -12.09
CA PRO A 456 -11.18 28.16 -12.66
C PRO A 456 -11.73 29.14 -11.62
N ALA A 457 -12.12 30.35 -12.03
CA ALA A 457 -12.57 31.39 -11.10
C ALA A 457 -13.82 31.01 -10.28
N ASP A 458 -14.58 30.01 -10.73
CA ASP A 458 -15.73 29.40 -10.06
C ASP A 458 -15.36 28.26 -9.09
N HIS A 459 -14.08 27.88 -9.02
CA HIS A 459 -13.61 26.86 -8.08
C HIS A 459 -13.61 27.41 -6.63
N PRO A 460 -14.07 26.64 -5.62
CA PRO A 460 -14.13 27.09 -4.22
C PRO A 460 -12.80 27.62 -3.67
N ASP A 461 -11.70 27.04 -4.12
CA ASP A 461 -10.34 27.44 -3.73
C ASP A 461 -9.70 28.51 -4.64
N ALA A 462 -10.43 29.07 -5.61
CA ALA A 462 -9.90 30.16 -6.43
C ALA A 462 -9.88 31.49 -5.66
N GLY A 463 -8.91 32.36 -5.96
CA GLY A 463 -8.79 33.69 -5.36
C GLY A 463 -7.61 33.86 -4.38
N PRO A 464 -7.38 35.09 -3.87
CA PRO A 464 -6.24 35.41 -3.02
C PRO A 464 -6.25 34.57 -1.74
N GLU A 465 -5.07 34.32 -1.17
CA GLU A 465 -4.95 33.76 0.18
C GLU A 465 -5.82 34.60 1.11
N HIS A 466 -6.68 33.95 1.89
CA HIS A 466 -7.20 34.60 3.09
C HIS A 466 -5.96 34.87 3.95
N GLU A 467 -5.47 36.12 3.95
CA GLU A 467 -4.45 36.55 4.91
C GLU A 467 -4.89 36.02 6.27
N GLY A 468 -4.01 35.28 6.94
CA GLY A 468 -4.27 34.58 8.19
C GLY A 468 -4.71 35.52 9.31
N GLY A 469 -5.94 36.03 9.23
CA GLY A 469 -6.70 36.51 10.35
C GLY A 469 -7.22 35.26 11.03
N GLY A 470 -6.62 34.93 12.18
CA GLY A 470 -6.88 33.73 12.96
C GLY A 470 -8.32 33.25 12.82
N VAL A 471 -8.48 32.13 12.12
CA VAL A 471 -9.75 31.44 12.07
C VAL A 471 -9.99 30.94 13.49
N LYS A 472 -10.94 31.58 14.20
CA LYS A 472 -11.55 30.96 15.36
C LYS A 472 -12.34 29.75 14.84
N VAL A 473 -11.70 28.60 14.81
CA VAL A 473 -12.39 27.33 14.68
C VAL A 473 -12.78 26.92 16.09
N ASP A 474 -14.07 26.96 16.39
CA ASP A 474 -14.58 26.22 17.55
C ASP A 474 -14.45 24.73 17.20
N PRO A 475 -13.69 23.94 17.97
CA PRO A 475 -13.50 22.53 17.67
C PRO A 475 -14.87 21.83 17.68
N PRO A 476 -15.13 20.89 16.75
CA PRO A 476 -16.34 20.08 16.79
C PRO A 476 -16.42 19.34 18.13
N PRO A 477 -17.63 19.15 18.69
CA PRO A 477 -17.80 18.35 19.89
C PRO A 477 -17.25 16.94 19.62
N ARG A 478 -16.24 16.56 20.41
CA ARG A 478 -15.56 15.26 20.37
C ARG A 478 -16.51 14.09 20.61
#